data_AF-A0A531M623-F1
#
_entry.id   AF-A0A531M623-F1
#
_cell.length_a   1.000
_cell.length_b   1.000
_cell.length_c   1.000
_cell.angle_alpha   90.00
_cell.angle_beta   90.00
_cell.angle_gamma   90.00
#
_symmetry.space_group_name_H-M   'P 1'
#
loop_
_entity.id
_entity.type
_entity.pdbx_description
1 polymer ?
#
loop_
_entity_poly.entity_id
_entity_poly.type
_entity_poly.pdbx_seq_one_letter_code
_entity_poly.pdbx_strand_id
1 'polypeptide(L)'
;AATVQAPRAEVRGAHWLRPKLVAEIAFTEMTNEGTLRHPSYLGLREDKKAAAVVLETERRTAKLTAAPANTIAISNRDRVIYPESNITKGQLADHYAAVAEIMLPWVGSRPISLVRCPQGRAKKCFFQKHDAGSFGDKVHHVGIMEKDGHEEPYLYVDDADGLMTCVQMGTIELHGWGARIE
;
A
#
# COMPACT_ATOMS: atom_id res chain seq x y z
N ALA A 1 29.59 12.58 -25.03
CA ALA A 1 29.56 11.14 -24.67
C ALA A 1 28.16 10.81 -24.18
N ALA A 2 27.69 9.58 -24.39
CA ALA A 2 26.42 9.11 -23.83
C ALA A 2 26.43 9.33 -22.30
N THR A 3 25.36 9.88 -21.75
CA THR A 3 25.23 10.15 -20.31
C THR A 3 24.77 8.95 -19.50
N VAL A 4 24.40 7.84 -20.18
CA VAL A 4 23.95 6.59 -19.57
C VAL A 4 24.48 5.43 -20.43
N GLN A 5 24.90 4.33 -19.79
CA GLN A 5 25.13 3.06 -20.49
C GLN A 5 23.78 2.37 -20.71
N ALA A 6 23.43 2.04 -21.95
CA ALA A 6 22.16 1.39 -22.29
C ALA A 6 22.40 0.12 -23.12
N PRO A 7 21.48 -0.87 -23.07
CA PRO A 7 21.60 -2.10 -23.84
C PRO A 7 21.80 -1.86 -25.34
N ARG A 8 22.63 -2.69 -25.98
CA ARG A 8 23.01 -2.53 -27.40
C ARG A 8 21.80 -2.45 -28.36
N ALA A 9 20.71 -3.14 -28.04
CA ALA A 9 19.48 -3.12 -28.82
C ALA A 9 18.80 -1.74 -28.80
N GLU A 10 18.84 -1.04 -27.66
CA GLU A 10 18.25 0.30 -27.48
C GLU A 10 19.11 1.40 -28.10
N VAL A 11 20.43 1.22 -28.12
CA VAL A 11 21.37 2.18 -28.72
C VAL A 11 21.43 2.09 -30.24
N ARG A 12 21.05 0.94 -30.82
CA ARG A 12 21.15 0.71 -32.27
C ARG A 12 20.19 1.63 -33.03
N GLY A 13 20.73 2.62 -33.73
CA GLY A 13 19.97 3.63 -34.47
C GLY A 13 19.53 4.83 -33.64
N ALA A 14 19.96 4.92 -32.38
CA ALA A 14 19.66 6.05 -31.52
C ALA A 14 20.45 7.30 -31.92
N HIS A 15 19.78 8.46 -31.90
CA HIS A 15 20.43 9.76 -32.02
C HIS A 15 20.66 10.34 -30.63
N TRP A 16 21.94 10.48 -30.25
CA TRP A 16 22.31 11.03 -28.96
C TRP A 16 22.19 12.54 -28.96
N LEU A 17 21.39 13.07 -28.04
CA LEU A 17 21.23 14.50 -27.82
C LEU A 17 21.97 14.91 -26.55
N ARG A 18 22.54 16.13 -26.56
CA ARG A 18 23.03 16.74 -25.33
C ARG A 18 21.82 17.29 -24.55
N PRO A 19 21.48 16.74 -23.37
CA PRO A 19 20.33 17.21 -22.63
C PRO A 19 20.56 18.65 -22.16
N LYS A 20 19.59 19.53 -22.44
CA LYS A 20 19.58 20.94 -21.99
C LYS A 20 18.26 21.32 -21.31
N LEU A 21 17.21 20.54 -21.54
CA LEU A 21 15.85 20.78 -21.07
C LEU A 21 15.45 19.65 -20.13
N VAL A 22 14.50 19.93 -19.22
CA VAL A 22 13.91 18.93 -18.33
C VAL A 22 12.59 18.49 -18.92
N ALA A 23 12.35 17.18 -18.96
CA ALA A 23 11.10 16.59 -19.38
C ALA A 23 10.46 15.82 -18.21
N GLU A 24 9.14 15.82 -18.17
CA GLU A 24 8.37 14.95 -17.30
C GLU A 24 8.00 13.67 -18.06
N ILE A 25 8.31 12.52 -17.45
CA ILE A 25 8.13 11.19 -18.04
C ILE A 25 7.32 10.36 -17.05
N ALA A 26 6.20 9.79 -17.50
CA ALA A 26 5.52 8.72 -16.77
C ALA A 26 6.18 7.38 -17.10
N PHE A 27 6.42 6.54 -16.11
CA PHE A 27 7.05 5.22 -16.28
C PHE A 27 6.60 4.27 -15.16
N THR A 28 6.74 2.96 -15.37
CA THR A 28 6.32 1.96 -14.37
C THR A 28 7.40 1.67 -13.35
N GLU A 29 8.64 1.52 -13.79
CA GLU A 29 9.81 1.29 -12.94
C GLU A 29 11.09 1.68 -13.69
N MET A 30 12.18 1.85 -12.95
CA MET A 30 13.53 1.94 -13.49
C MET A 30 14.23 0.58 -13.34
N THR A 31 14.87 0.10 -14.39
CA THR A 31 15.61 -1.16 -14.36
C THR A 31 16.91 -1.00 -13.57
N ASN A 32 17.50 -2.13 -13.14
CA ASN A 32 18.82 -2.15 -12.51
C ASN A 32 19.94 -1.59 -13.41
N GLU A 33 19.68 -1.50 -14.71
CA GLU A 33 20.60 -0.96 -15.72
C GLU A 33 20.40 0.55 -15.95
N GLY A 34 19.46 1.18 -15.23
CA GLY A 34 19.20 2.62 -15.30
C GLY A 34 18.29 3.05 -16.46
N THR A 35 17.56 2.12 -17.07
CA THR A 35 16.58 2.40 -18.14
C THR A 35 15.15 2.46 -17.61
N LEU A 36 14.29 3.26 -18.23
CA LEU A 36 12.88 3.37 -17.84
C LEU A 36 12.03 2.29 -18.53
N ARG A 37 11.12 1.63 -17.79
CA ARG A 37 10.13 0.72 -18.36
C ARG A 37 8.82 1.45 -18.69
N HIS A 38 8.32 1.19 -19.90
CA HIS A 38 7.13 1.82 -20.48
C HIS A 38 7.12 3.36 -20.36
N PRO A 39 8.20 4.06 -20.75
CA PRO A 39 8.26 5.50 -20.61
C PRO A 39 7.29 6.19 -21.59
N SER A 40 6.54 7.15 -21.07
CA SER A 40 5.68 8.06 -21.84
C SER A 40 6.09 9.50 -21.57
N TYR A 41 6.43 10.24 -22.62
CA TYR A 41 6.72 11.67 -22.53
C TYR A 41 5.44 12.45 -22.22
N LEU A 42 5.44 13.25 -21.16
CA LEU A 42 4.31 14.09 -20.78
C LEU A 42 4.49 15.55 -21.21
N GLY A 43 5.70 16.10 -21.09
CA GLY A 43 5.96 17.52 -21.40
C GLY A 43 7.33 18.01 -20.95
N LEU A 44 7.66 19.26 -21.28
CA LEU A 44 8.84 19.95 -20.75
C LEU A 44 8.50 20.68 -19.45
N ARG A 45 9.47 20.72 -18.52
CA ARG A 45 9.38 21.38 -17.22
C ARG A 45 10.34 22.56 -17.17
N GLU A 46 9.81 23.78 -17.27
CA GLU A 46 10.59 25.02 -17.18
C GLU A 46 10.78 25.49 -15.72
N ASP A 47 9.92 25.01 -14.83
CA ASP A 47 9.91 25.31 -13.39
C ASP A 47 11.00 24.56 -12.60
N LYS A 48 11.60 23.52 -13.19
CA LYS A 48 12.57 22.64 -12.53
C LYS A 48 13.93 22.68 -13.21
N LYS A 49 14.98 22.97 -12.45
CA LYS A 49 16.37 22.89 -12.94
C LYS A 49 16.80 21.43 -13.13
N ALA A 50 17.54 21.13 -14.19
CA ALA A 50 18.03 19.78 -14.47
C ALA A 50 18.84 19.17 -13.31
N ALA A 51 19.64 19.99 -12.60
CA ALA A 51 20.42 19.55 -11.44
C ALA A 51 19.55 19.10 -10.24
N ALA A 52 18.27 19.47 -10.20
CA ALA A 52 17.32 19.03 -9.18
C ALA A 52 16.57 17.73 -9.57
N VAL A 53 16.82 17.19 -10.76
CA VAL A 53 16.28 15.90 -11.22
C VAL A 53 17.30 14.83 -10.87
N VAL A 54 17.12 14.23 -9.71
CA VAL A 54 17.97 13.15 -9.20
C VAL A 54 17.12 11.91 -8.94
N LEU A 55 17.75 10.75 -9.01
CA LEU A 55 17.14 9.51 -8.53
C LEU A 55 16.88 9.63 -7.04
N GLU A 56 15.62 9.45 -6.64
CA GLU A 56 15.25 9.45 -5.24
C GLU A 56 15.95 8.27 -4.55
N THR A 57 16.74 8.58 -3.53
CA THR A 57 17.36 7.57 -2.68
C THR A 57 16.54 7.49 -1.42
N GLU A 58 16.08 6.29 -1.07
CA GLU A 58 15.42 6.04 0.20
C GLU A 58 16.30 6.57 1.34
N ARG A 59 15.75 7.47 2.15
CA ARG A 59 16.40 7.90 3.39
C ARG A 59 15.70 7.21 4.54
N ARG A 60 16.50 6.57 5.40
CA ARG A 60 16.01 6.05 6.66
C ARG A 60 15.42 7.20 7.48
N THR A 61 14.13 7.14 7.76
CA THR A 61 13.46 8.07 8.66
C THR A 61 13.95 7.81 10.09
N ALA A 62 14.62 8.81 10.67
CA ALA A 62 15.18 8.70 12.03
C ALA A 62 14.10 8.65 13.13
N LYS A 63 12.89 9.09 12.81
CA LYS A 63 11.77 9.16 13.72
C LYS A 63 10.51 8.73 12.97
N LEU A 64 9.91 7.61 13.36
CA LEU A 64 8.50 7.40 13.07
C LEU A 64 7.76 8.53 13.79
N THR A 65 6.91 9.26 13.08
CA THR A 65 5.89 10.08 13.74
C THR A 65 5.10 9.16 14.67
N ALA A 66 4.73 9.68 15.84
CA ALA A 66 3.91 8.88 16.76
C ALA A 66 2.68 8.43 16.00
N ALA A 67 2.43 7.12 15.99
CA ALA A 67 1.22 6.57 15.38
C ALA A 67 0.00 7.30 15.96
N PRO A 68 -1.04 7.59 15.16
CA PRO A 68 -2.29 8.10 15.68
C PRO A 68 -2.72 7.25 16.88
N ALA A 69 -3.15 7.93 17.93
CA ALA A 69 -3.68 7.27 19.11
C ALA A 69 -4.87 6.39 18.67
N ASN A 70 -4.75 5.10 18.90
CA ASN A 70 -5.85 4.15 18.78
C ASN A 70 -6.14 3.58 20.17
N THR A 71 -7.38 3.19 20.39
CA THR A 71 -7.86 2.69 21.69
C THR A 71 -7.86 1.17 21.78
N ILE A 72 -7.45 0.48 20.70
CA ILE A 72 -7.61 -0.97 20.55
C ILE A 72 -6.46 -1.72 21.21
N ALA A 73 -6.79 -2.53 22.21
CA ALA A 73 -5.84 -3.43 22.85
C ALA A 73 -5.50 -4.63 21.95
N ILE A 74 -4.23 -4.76 21.55
CA ILE A 74 -3.74 -5.92 20.80
C ILE A 74 -3.36 -7.04 21.78
N SER A 75 -4.11 -8.14 21.74
CA SER A 75 -3.78 -9.35 22.51
C SER A 75 -2.80 -10.26 21.78
N ASN A 76 -2.05 -11.09 22.53
CA ASN A 76 -1.07 -12.04 22.00
C ASN A 76 -0.04 -11.37 21.08
N ARG A 77 0.53 -10.23 21.50
CA ARG A 77 1.49 -9.46 20.69
C ARG A 77 2.71 -10.27 20.27
N ASP A 78 3.19 -11.19 21.10
CA ASP A 78 4.37 -12.00 20.81
C ASP A 78 4.11 -13.17 19.84
N ARG A 79 2.85 -13.39 19.43
CA ARG A 79 2.51 -14.45 18.48
C ARG A 79 3.15 -14.17 17.12
N VAL A 80 3.99 -15.09 16.64
CA VAL A 80 4.60 -15.01 15.31
C VAL A 80 3.53 -15.15 14.22
N ILE A 81 3.51 -14.19 13.29
CA ILE A 81 2.61 -14.17 12.13
C ILE A 81 3.34 -14.54 10.85
N TYR A 82 4.58 -14.06 10.67
CA TYR A 82 5.45 -14.38 9.53
C TYR A 82 6.71 -15.11 10.02
N PRO A 83 6.72 -16.45 10.02
CA PRO A 83 7.83 -17.24 10.58
C PRO A 83 9.18 -17.00 9.88
N GLU A 84 9.17 -16.75 8.57
CA GLU A 84 10.35 -16.55 7.74
C GLU A 84 11.17 -15.30 8.10
N SER A 85 10.49 -14.28 8.63
CA SER A 85 11.06 -12.99 9.03
C SER A 85 10.94 -12.75 10.54
N ASN A 86 10.41 -13.74 11.29
CA ASN A 86 10.12 -13.68 12.72
C ASN A 86 9.28 -12.44 13.12
N ILE A 87 8.34 -12.03 12.27
CA ILE A 87 7.47 -10.88 12.55
C ILE A 87 6.27 -11.32 13.39
N THR A 88 6.04 -10.62 14.51
CA THR A 88 4.95 -10.90 15.45
C THR A 88 3.70 -10.08 15.18
N LYS A 89 2.57 -10.47 15.81
CA LYS A 89 1.31 -9.73 15.74
C LYS A 89 1.45 -8.32 16.29
N GLY A 90 2.23 -8.14 17.35
CA GLY A 90 2.54 -6.82 17.92
C GLY A 90 3.23 -5.93 16.89
N GLN A 91 4.27 -6.44 16.22
CA GLN A 91 4.99 -5.70 15.18
C GLN A 91 4.11 -5.38 13.98
N LEU A 92 3.23 -6.30 13.56
CA LEU A 92 2.25 -6.03 12.51
C LEU A 92 1.28 -4.92 12.92
N ALA A 93 0.79 -4.93 14.17
CA ALA A 93 -0.08 -3.87 14.67
C ALA A 93 0.65 -2.52 14.76
N ASP A 94 1.90 -2.51 15.23
CA ASP A 94 2.71 -1.29 15.31
C ASP A 94 2.98 -0.72 13.91
N HIS A 95 3.19 -1.58 12.90
CA HIS A 95 3.30 -1.17 11.51
C HIS A 95 2.03 -0.51 11.01
N TYR A 96 0.87 -1.17 11.15
CA TYR A 96 -0.41 -0.59 10.72
C TYR A 96 -0.73 0.71 11.45
N ALA A 97 -0.44 0.80 12.76
CA ALA A 97 -0.63 2.02 13.52
C ALA A 97 0.24 3.15 12.96
N ALA A 98 1.51 2.88 12.64
CA ALA A 98 2.43 3.86 12.09
C ALA A 98 2.02 4.38 10.69
N VAL A 99 1.40 3.54 9.87
CA VAL A 99 0.97 3.92 8.51
C VAL A 99 -0.50 4.32 8.41
N ALA A 100 -1.29 4.21 9.49
CA ALA A 100 -2.73 4.44 9.45
C ALA A 100 -3.10 5.80 8.85
N GLU A 101 -2.43 6.87 9.26
CA GLU A 101 -2.69 8.24 8.77
C GLU A 101 -2.53 8.37 7.25
N ILE A 102 -1.50 7.76 6.67
CA ILE A 102 -1.25 7.80 5.22
C ILE A 102 -2.05 6.74 4.45
N MET A 103 -2.48 5.67 5.12
CA MET A 103 -3.22 4.56 4.53
C MET A 103 -4.72 4.87 4.42
N LEU A 104 -5.31 5.49 5.45
CA LEU A 104 -6.75 5.75 5.55
C LEU A 104 -7.35 6.55 4.39
N PRO A 105 -6.68 7.55 3.79
CA PRO A 105 -7.20 8.23 2.60
C PRO A 105 -7.48 7.28 1.41
N TRP A 106 -6.79 6.14 1.38
CA TRP A 106 -6.87 5.15 0.30
C TRP A 106 -7.75 3.94 0.63
N VAL A 107 -7.76 3.49 1.89
CA VAL A 107 -8.52 2.29 2.31
C VAL A 107 -9.83 2.63 3.02
N GLY A 108 -9.92 3.81 3.63
CA GLY A 108 -11.06 4.23 4.44
C GLY A 108 -12.31 4.50 3.61
N SER A 109 -13.48 4.29 4.21
CA SER A 109 -14.80 4.50 3.59
C SER A 109 -14.98 3.74 2.26
N ARG A 110 -14.38 2.55 2.17
CA ARG A 110 -14.47 1.65 1.02
C ARG A 110 -14.87 0.27 1.48
N PRO A 111 -15.71 -0.46 0.73
CA PRO A 111 -15.88 -1.88 0.96
C PRO A 111 -14.50 -2.58 0.89
N ILE A 112 -14.19 -3.38 1.91
CA ILE A 112 -12.94 -4.12 2.02
C ILE A 112 -13.21 -5.62 2.12
N SER A 113 -12.29 -6.40 1.56
CA SER A 113 -12.13 -7.82 1.88
C SER A 113 -10.89 -8.00 2.73
N LEU A 114 -10.99 -8.81 3.76
CA LEU A 114 -9.91 -9.08 4.70
C LEU A 114 -9.29 -10.45 4.42
N VAL A 115 -7.96 -10.53 4.39
CA VAL A 115 -7.26 -11.82 4.53
C VAL A 115 -6.88 -11.98 5.99
N ARG A 116 -7.52 -12.95 6.65
CA ARG A 116 -7.30 -13.23 8.06
C ARG A 116 -6.49 -14.51 8.23
N CYS A 117 -5.42 -14.41 9.01
CA CYS A 117 -4.55 -15.52 9.40
C CYS A 117 -4.42 -15.57 10.94
N PRO A 118 -5.46 -15.99 11.69
CA PRO A 118 -5.45 -15.89 13.15
C PRO A 118 -4.34 -16.70 13.84
N GLN A 119 -3.80 -17.73 13.18
CA GLN A 119 -2.70 -18.55 13.68
C GLN A 119 -1.35 -18.26 12.98
N GLY A 120 -1.26 -17.16 12.23
CA GLY A 120 -0.10 -16.81 11.41
C GLY A 120 -0.21 -17.30 9.96
N ARG A 121 0.59 -16.69 9.08
CA ARG A 121 0.53 -16.84 7.61
C ARG A 121 0.90 -18.25 7.14
N ALA A 122 1.71 -18.99 7.90
CA ALA A 122 2.06 -20.37 7.59
C ALA A 122 0.93 -21.39 7.92
N LYS A 123 -0.19 -20.93 8.49
CA LYS A 123 -1.37 -21.75 8.79
C LYS A 123 -2.55 -21.34 7.89
N LYS A 124 -3.73 -21.89 8.16
CA LYS A 124 -4.93 -21.60 7.36
C LYS A 124 -5.29 -20.12 7.48
N CYS A 125 -5.32 -19.46 6.33
CA CYS A 125 -5.89 -18.13 6.17
C CYS A 125 -7.24 -18.23 5.44
N PHE A 126 -8.08 -17.22 5.59
CA PHE A 126 -9.36 -17.14 4.88
C PHE A 126 -9.68 -15.71 4.49
N PHE A 127 -10.46 -15.58 3.43
CA PHE A 127 -11.04 -14.30 3.01
C PHE A 127 -12.35 -14.07 3.76
N GLN A 128 -12.55 -12.84 4.24
CA GLN A 128 -13.81 -12.41 4.82
C GLN A 128 -14.23 -11.08 4.19
N LYS A 129 -15.41 -11.08 3.57
CA LYS A 129 -16.05 -9.91 2.97
C LYS A 129 -17.14 -9.33 3.85
N HIS A 130 -17.91 -10.25 4.43
CA HIS A 130 -19.13 -9.95 5.15
C HIS A 130 -18.89 -9.91 6.66
N ASP A 131 -19.60 -9.03 7.35
CA ASP A 131 -19.60 -9.02 8.80
C ASP A 131 -20.29 -10.27 9.36
N ALA A 132 -19.60 -10.95 10.28
CA ALA A 132 -20.11 -12.12 11.00
C ALA A 132 -20.36 -11.80 12.49
N GLY A 133 -20.40 -10.51 12.86
CA GLY A 133 -20.67 -10.03 14.22
C GLY A 133 -19.45 -10.04 15.16
N SER A 134 -18.24 -10.15 14.62
CA SER A 134 -17.02 -10.35 15.42
C SER A 134 -16.14 -9.10 15.59
N PHE A 135 -16.48 -7.99 14.93
CA PHE A 135 -15.61 -6.81 14.86
C PHE A 135 -16.03 -5.64 15.78
N GLY A 136 -17.15 -5.74 16.50
CA GLY A 136 -17.61 -4.66 17.37
C GLY A 136 -18.08 -3.42 16.58
N ASP A 137 -17.93 -2.24 17.16
CA ASP A 137 -18.44 -0.97 16.63
C ASP A 137 -17.47 -0.21 15.71
N LYS A 138 -16.18 -0.60 15.70
CA LYS A 138 -15.11 0.09 14.98
C LYS A 138 -14.92 -0.36 13.53
N VAL A 139 -15.47 -1.50 13.16
CA VAL A 139 -15.54 -1.94 11.76
C VAL A 139 -16.99 -1.92 11.37
N HIS A 140 -17.29 -1.16 10.32
CA HIS A 140 -18.64 -0.91 9.87
C HIS A 140 -19.01 -1.85 8.74
N HIS A 141 -20.29 -1.83 8.35
CA HIS A 141 -20.76 -2.54 7.18
C HIS A 141 -21.70 -1.68 6.34
N VAL A 142 -21.71 -1.93 5.04
CA VAL A 142 -22.65 -1.35 4.08
C VAL A 142 -23.33 -2.49 3.34
N GLY A 143 -24.65 -2.38 3.16
CA GLY A 143 -25.41 -3.34 2.36
C GLY A 143 -25.07 -3.20 0.88
N ILE A 144 -24.66 -4.30 0.25
CA ILE A 144 -24.40 -4.35 -1.19
C ILE A 144 -25.23 -5.47 -1.80
N MET A 145 -26.03 -5.11 -2.80
CA MET A 145 -26.80 -6.07 -3.58
C MET A 145 -25.86 -6.91 -4.45
N GLU A 146 -25.81 -8.22 -4.19
CA GLU A 146 -25.08 -9.18 -5.00
C GLU A 146 -25.89 -9.60 -6.25
N LYS A 147 -25.24 -10.35 -7.15
CA LYS A 147 -25.82 -10.71 -8.46
C LYS A 147 -27.06 -11.61 -8.34
N ASP A 148 -27.20 -12.33 -7.25
CA ASP A 148 -28.34 -13.20 -6.95
C ASP A 148 -29.52 -12.44 -6.33
N GLY A 149 -29.39 -11.13 -6.11
CA GLY A 149 -30.44 -10.28 -5.57
C GLY A 149 -30.51 -10.27 -4.04
N HIS A 150 -29.54 -10.86 -3.35
CA HIS A 150 -29.38 -10.76 -1.91
C HIS A 150 -28.51 -9.56 -1.55
N GLU A 151 -28.87 -8.87 -0.47
CA GLU A 151 -28.07 -7.80 0.10
C GLU A 151 -27.15 -8.37 1.18
N GLU A 152 -25.85 -8.14 1.04
CA GLU A 152 -24.84 -8.65 1.96
C GLU A 152 -24.07 -7.52 2.66
N PRO A 153 -23.72 -7.67 3.95
CA PRO A 153 -23.10 -6.61 4.75
C PRO A 153 -21.58 -6.56 4.54
N TYR A 154 -21.11 -5.82 3.54
CA TYR A 154 -19.69 -5.66 3.25
C TYR A 154 -18.98 -4.76 4.26
N LEU A 155 -17.83 -5.21 4.75
CA LEU A 155 -17.03 -4.50 5.76
C LEU A 155 -16.41 -3.21 5.20
N TYR A 156 -16.28 -2.18 6.03
CA TYR A 156 -15.42 -1.01 5.80
C TYR A 156 -14.90 -0.43 7.14
N VAL A 157 -13.88 0.43 7.06
CA VAL A 157 -13.31 1.15 8.20
C VAL A 157 -13.17 2.63 7.84
N ASP A 158 -13.24 3.52 8.82
CA ASP A 158 -13.07 4.98 8.60
C ASP A 158 -11.87 5.57 9.34
N ASP A 159 -11.34 4.84 10.35
CA ASP A 159 -10.31 5.36 11.24
C ASP A 159 -9.27 4.31 11.64
N ALA A 160 -8.31 4.74 12.45
CA ALA A 160 -7.23 3.89 12.94
C ALA A 160 -7.74 2.79 13.89
N ASP A 161 -8.82 3.03 14.65
CA ASP A 161 -9.42 2.03 15.53
C ASP A 161 -10.05 0.88 14.73
N GLY A 162 -10.71 1.17 13.61
CA GLY A 162 -11.22 0.17 12.68
C GLY A 162 -10.10 -0.69 12.09
N LEU A 163 -9.02 -0.06 11.61
CA LEU A 163 -7.84 -0.78 11.14
C LEU A 163 -7.23 -1.67 12.22
N MET A 164 -7.05 -1.16 13.44
CA MET A 164 -6.47 -1.94 14.53
C MET A 164 -7.38 -3.08 14.97
N THR A 165 -8.69 -2.89 14.90
CA THR A 165 -9.67 -3.94 15.17
C THR A 165 -9.55 -5.08 14.15
N CYS A 166 -9.38 -4.77 12.86
CA CYS A 166 -9.07 -5.79 11.86
C CYS A 166 -7.79 -6.56 12.20
N VAL A 167 -6.69 -5.87 12.53
CA VAL A 167 -5.41 -6.52 12.89
C VAL A 167 -5.53 -7.37 14.16
N GLN A 168 -6.24 -6.88 15.17
CA GLN A 168 -6.55 -7.62 16.40
C GLN A 168 -7.26 -8.94 16.09
N MET A 169 -8.18 -8.90 15.12
CA MET A 169 -8.93 -10.05 14.61
C MET A 169 -8.12 -10.93 13.65
N GLY A 170 -6.83 -10.65 13.46
CA GLY A 170 -5.89 -11.47 12.69
C GLY A 170 -5.86 -11.16 11.20
N THR A 171 -6.39 -10.00 10.78
CA THR A 171 -6.19 -9.49 9.43
C THR A 171 -4.72 -9.17 9.20
N ILE A 172 -4.20 -9.62 8.05
CA ILE A 172 -2.84 -9.31 7.59
C ILE A 172 -2.83 -8.56 6.25
N GLU A 173 -3.95 -8.58 5.51
CA GLU A 173 -4.10 -7.83 4.26
C GLU A 173 -5.51 -7.23 4.20
N LEU A 174 -5.59 -6.00 3.67
CA LEU A 174 -6.84 -5.30 3.37
C LEU A 174 -6.94 -5.09 1.87
N HIS A 175 -8.04 -5.54 1.28
CA HIS A 175 -8.31 -5.44 -0.15
C HIS A 175 -9.50 -4.50 -0.36
N GLY A 176 -9.21 -3.22 -0.56
CA GLY A 176 -10.21 -2.18 -0.77
C GLY A 176 -10.72 -2.13 -2.21
N TRP A 177 -12.01 -1.82 -2.35
CA TRP A 177 -12.62 -1.59 -3.65
C TRP A 177 -12.13 -0.27 -4.27
N GLY A 178 -12.16 -0.20 -5.60
CA GLY A 178 -11.88 1.05 -6.34
C GLY A 178 -12.91 2.16 -6.12
N ALA A 179 -14.06 1.84 -5.52
CA ALA A 179 -15.13 2.78 -5.18
C ALA A 179 -15.27 2.98 -3.66
N ARG A 180 -15.82 4.12 -3.27
CA ARG A 180 -16.18 4.46 -1.88
C ARG A 180 -17.62 4.06 -1.61
N ILE A 181 -18.03 4.09 -0.34
CA ILE A 181 -19.41 3.81 0.10
C ILE A 181 -20.37 4.99 -0.13
N GLU A 182 -19.83 6.17 -0.42
CA GLU A 182 -20.53 7.43 -0.70
C GLU A 182 -20.83 7.64 -2.19
#